data_AF-A0A7L0XC03-F1
#
_entry.id   AF-A0A7L0XC03-F1
#
_cell.length_a   1.000
_cell.length_b   1.000
_cell.length_c   1.000
_cell.angle_alpha   90.00
_cell.angle_beta   90.00
_cell.angle_gamma   90.00
#
_symmetry.space_group_name_H-M   'P 1'
#
loop_
_entity.id
_entity.type
_entity.pdbx_description
1 polymer ?
#
loop_
_entity_poly.entity_id
_entity_poly.type
_entity_poly.pdbx_seq_one_letter_code
_entity_poly.pdbx_strand_id
1 'polypeptide(L)' 'ILSARLTKACPINPRQRGFIRAAGCSENLKLLNVLIQNAKRKHREMGVVLVDIATAFDTVSHQHILMGLKQKGVE' A
#
# COMPACT_ATOMS: atom_id res chain seq x y z
N ILE A 1 -5.91 16.19 4.29
CA ILE A 1 -4.63 16.96 4.24
C ILE A 1 -3.48 16.09 3.70
N LEU A 2 -3.13 14.96 4.34
CA LEU A 2 -1.98 14.12 3.91
C LEU A 2 -2.03 13.66 2.46
N SER A 3 -3.17 13.15 1.98
CA SER A 3 -3.30 12.72 0.58
C SER A 3 -2.99 13.83 -0.42
N ALA A 4 -3.46 15.06 -0.18
CA ALA A 4 -3.20 16.18 -1.08
C ALA A 4 -1.70 16.55 -1.11
N ARG A 5 -1.05 16.53 0.05
CA ARG A 5 0.40 16.80 0.17
C ARG A 5 1.22 15.72 -0.53
N LEU A 6 0.88 14.45 -0.31
CA LEU A 6 1.61 13.32 -0.87
C LEU A 6 1.48 13.26 -2.39
N THR A 7 0.27 13.45 -2.93
CA THR A 7 0.04 13.45 -4.38
C THR A 7 0.78 14.60 -5.08
N LYS A 8 0.94 15.75 -4.42
CA LYS A 8 1.73 16.87 -4.97
C LYS A 8 3.24 16.59 -4.93
N ALA A 9 3.72 15.90 -3.91
CA ALA A 9 5.15 15.71 -3.68
C ALA A 9 5.76 14.63 -4.58
N CYS A 10 5.06 13.51 -4.83
CA CYS A 10 5.62 12.45 -5.66
C CYS A 10 4.55 11.52 -6.28
N PRO A 11 4.90 10.76 -7.33
CA PRO A 11 4.04 9.73 -7.88
C PRO A 11 3.76 8.62 -6.85
N ILE A 12 2.48 8.39 -6.56
CA ILE A 12 2.03 7.36 -5.63
C ILE A 12 1.81 6.05 -6.37
N ASN A 13 2.15 4.93 -5.74
CA ASN A 13 1.86 3.60 -6.29
C ASN A 13 0.33 3.44 -6.49
N PRO A 14 -0.16 3.07 -7.69
CA PRO A 14 -1.58 2.89 -7.97
C PRO A 14 -2.30 1.88 -7.05
N ARG A 15 -1.56 0.96 -6.42
CA ARG A 15 -2.07 -0.05 -5.49
C ARG A 15 -2.07 0.41 -4.03
N GLN A 16 -1.43 1.52 -3.69
CA GLN A 16 -1.50 2.09 -2.36
C GLN A 16 -2.95 2.50 -2.06
N ARG A 17 -3.43 2.20 -0.84
CA ARG A 17 -4.75 2.65 -0.37
C ARG A 17 -4.68 3.55 0.86
N GLY A 18 -3.56 3.52 1.58
CA GLY A 18 -3.28 4.48 2.64
C GLY A 18 -2.95 5.87 2.09
N PHE A 19 -3.39 6.92 2.77
CA PHE A 19 -3.07 8.31 2.45
C PHE A 19 -3.39 8.74 1.00
N ILE A 20 -4.39 8.14 0.36
CA ILE A 20 -4.90 8.57 -0.95
C ILE A 20 -6.41 8.79 -0.91
N ARG A 21 -6.94 9.58 -1.85
CA ARG A 21 -8.39 9.71 -2.09
C ARG A 21 -8.90 8.52 -2.92
N ALA A 22 -9.22 7.42 -2.24
CA ALA A 22 -9.84 6.24 -2.84
C ALA A 22 -10.85 5.62 -1.88
N ALA A 23 -11.51 4.52 -2.29
CA ALA A 23 -12.46 3.74 -1.48
C ALA A 23 -11.81 3.02 -0.26
N GLY A 24 -10.62 3.45 0.18
CA GLY A 24 -9.85 2.86 1.26
C GLY A 24 -9.53 1.38 1.02
N CYS A 25 -9.52 0.61 2.10
CA CYS A 25 -9.21 -0.83 2.06
C CYS A 25 -10.36 -1.69 1.51
N SER A 26 -11.56 -1.12 1.33
CA SER A 26 -12.74 -1.90 0.90
C SER A 26 -12.53 -2.56 -0.47
N GLU A 27 -11.80 -1.92 -1.37
CA GLU A 27 -11.45 -2.46 -2.68
C GLU A 27 -10.52 -3.68 -2.56
N ASN A 28 -9.50 -3.60 -1.70
CA ASN A 28 -8.58 -4.71 -1.45
C ASN A 28 -9.30 -5.91 -0.84
N LEU A 29 -10.24 -5.66 0.10
CA LEU A 29 -11.06 -6.72 0.70
C LEU A 29 -11.98 -7.37 -0.32
N LYS A 30 -12.64 -6.60 -1.20
CA LYS A 30 -13.45 -7.13 -2.29
C LYS A 30 -12.62 -7.98 -3.24
N LEU A 31 -11.43 -7.50 -3.63
CA LEU A 31 -10.52 -8.24 -4.49
C LEU A 31 -10.08 -9.56 -3.84
N LEU A 32 -9.67 -9.52 -2.57
CA LEU A 32 -9.29 -10.72 -1.82
C LEU A 32 -10.43 -11.74 -1.76
N ASN A 33 -11.66 -11.28 -1.50
CA ASN A 33 -12.83 -12.16 -1.51
C ASN A 33 -13.03 -12.82 -2.88
N VAL A 34 -12.96 -12.05 -3.97
CA VAL A 34 -13.08 -12.61 -5.34
C VAL A 34 -11.99 -13.65 -5.62
N LEU A 35 -10.76 -13.39 -5.21
CA LEU A 35 -9.64 -14.33 -5.35
C LEU A 35 -9.91 -15.64 -4.58
N ILE A 36 -10.36 -15.55 -3.34
CA ILE A 36 -10.74 -16.71 -2.51
C ILE A 36 -11.87 -17.51 -3.18
N GLN A 37 -12.93 -16.85 -3.65
CA GLN A 37 -14.05 -17.52 -4.32
C GLN A 37 -13.60 -18.22 -5.60
N ASN A 38 -12.72 -17.61 -6.39
CA ASN A 38 -12.18 -18.21 -7.60
C ASN A 38 -11.28 -19.43 -7.29
N ALA A 39 -10.46 -19.38 -6.25
CA ALA A 39 -9.65 -20.52 -5.81
C ALA A 39 -10.53 -21.71 -5.39
N LYS A 40 -11.58 -21.44 -4.60
CA LYS A 40 -12.59 -22.43 -4.19
C LYS A 40 -13.28 -23.07 -5.40
N ARG A 41 -13.77 -22.26 -6.35
CA ARG A 41 -14.44 -22.75 -7.57
C ARG A 41 -13.54 -23.60 -8.46
N LYS A 42 -12.24 -23.34 -8.47
CA LYS A 42 -11.26 -24.05 -9.30
C LYS A 42 -10.58 -25.22 -8.56
N HIS A 43 -10.96 -25.49 -7.32
CA HIS A 43 -10.29 -26.47 -6.45
C HIS A 43 -8.77 -26.27 -6.39
N ARG A 44 -8.32 -25.01 -6.27
CA ARG A 44 -6.91 -24.65 -6.15
C ARG A 44 -6.59 -24.12 -4.77
N GLU A 45 -5.40 -24.43 -4.30
CA GLU A 45 -4.85 -23.86 -3.07
C GLU A 45 -4.49 -22.38 -3.26
N MET A 46 -4.59 -21.61 -2.18
CA MET A 46 -4.26 -20.19 -2.14
C MET A 46 -3.66 -19.86 -0.78
N GLY A 47 -2.47 -19.25 -0.78
CA GLY A 47 -1.88 -18.65 0.41
C GLY A 47 -2.10 -17.15 0.44
N VAL A 48 -2.29 -16.59 1.65
CA VAL A 48 -2.32 -15.14 1.89
C VAL A 48 -1.29 -14.84 2.97
N VAL A 49 -0.38 -13.91 2.68
CA VAL A 49 0.62 -13.42 3.66
C VAL A 49 0.20 -12.02 4.08
N LEU A 50 -0.03 -11.85 5.38
CA LEU A 50 -0.28 -10.55 6.00
C LEU A 50 1.03 -10.09 6.65
N VAL A 51 1.52 -8.93 6.23
CA VAL A 51 2.78 -8.34 6.74
C VAL A 51 2.44 -7.07 7.50
N ASP A 52 3.03 -6.92 8.68
CA ASP A 52 2.92 -5.72 9.50
C ASP A 52 4.31 -5.24 9.93
N ILE A 53 4.47 -3.92 10.06
CA ILE A 53 5.71 -3.28 10.51
C ILE A 53 5.39 -2.52 11.79
N ALA A 54 5.85 -3.06 12.92
CA ALA A 54 5.66 -2.43 14.21
C ALA A 54 6.27 -1.01 14.23
N THR A 55 5.53 -0.04 14.75
CA THR A 55 5.98 1.35 14.93
C THR A 55 6.56 1.98 13.66
N ALA A 56 5.97 1.70 12.50
CA ALA A 56 6.50 2.09 11.18
C ALA A 56 6.79 3.60 11.00
N PHE A 57 6.15 4.48 11.78
CA PHE A 57 6.45 5.92 11.72
C PHE A 57 7.64 6.32 12.60
N ASP A 58 7.90 5.58 13.67
CA ASP A 58 8.98 5.84 14.63
C ASP A 58 10.28 5.15 14.23
N THR A 59 10.21 4.02 13.52
CA THR A 59 11.38 3.18 13.19
C THR A 59 12.08 3.55 11.89
N VAL A 60 11.51 4.43 11.08
CA VAL A 60 12.12 4.82 9.80
C VAL A 60 13.11 5.96 10.03
N SER A 61 14.41 5.66 9.89
CA SER A 61 15.46 6.67 10.04
C SER A 61 15.33 7.80 9.01
N HIS A 62 15.76 9.00 9.36
CA HIS A 62 15.82 10.14 8.44
C HIS A 62 16.62 9.87 7.17
N GLN A 63 17.72 9.10 7.26
CA GLN A 63 18.52 8.73 6.08
C GLN A 63 17.69 7.95 5.06
N HIS A 64 16.91 6.97 5.51
CA HIS A 64 16.01 6.21 4.63
C HIS A 64 14.92 7.09 4.00
N ILE A 65 14.39 8.07 4.72
CA ILE A 65 13.42 9.03 4.16
C ILE A 65 14.07 9.83 3.03
N LEU A 66 15.26 10.39 3.26
CA LEU A 66 15.99 11.17 2.25
C LEU A 66 16.34 10.34 1.01
N MET A 67 16.78 9.08 1.21
CA MET A 67 17.04 8.17 0.09
C MET A 67 15.76 7.88 -0.71
N GLY A 68 14.63 7.68 -0.04
CA GLY A 68 13.33 7.49 -0.68
C GLY A 68 12.86 8.70 -1.49
N LEU A 69 13.05 9.92 -0.96
CA LEU A 69 12.73 11.17 -1.67
C LEU A 69 13.60 11.33 -2.92
N LYS A 70 14.91 11.10 -2.81
CA LYS A 70 15.84 11.16 -3.94
C LYS A 70 15.46 10.18 -5.06
N GLN A 71 15.07 8.95 -4.71
CA GLN A 71 14.59 7.96 -5.68
C GLN A 71 13.29 8.38 -6.40
N LYS A 72 12.51 9.27 -5.79
CA LYS A 72 11.28 9.81 -6.37
C LYS A 72 11.49 11.13 -7.12
N GLY A 73 12.74 11.58 -7.27
CA GLY A 73 13.07 12.83 -7.93
C GLY A 73 12.68 14.07 -7.12
N VAL A 74 12.59 13.92 -5.80
CA VAL A 74 12.34 15.02 -4.87
C VAL A 74 13.67 15.37 -4.21
N GLU A 75 14.15 16.60 -4.44
CA GLU A 75 15.35 17.18 -3.83
C GLU A 75 15.05 17.76 -2.43
#